data_AF-A0A1H6RVM2-F1
#
_entry.id   AF-A0A1H6RVM2-F1
#
_cell.length_a   1.000
_cell.length_b   1.000
_cell.length_c   1.000
_cell.angle_alpha   90.00
_cell.angle_beta   90.00
_cell.angle_gamma   90.00
#
_symmetry.space_group_name_H-M   'P 1'
#
loop_
_entity.id
_entity.type
_entity.pdbx_description
1 polymer ?
#
loop_
_entity_poly.entity_id
_entity_poly.type
_entity_poly.pdbx_seq_one_letter_code
_entity_poly.pdbx_strand_id
1 'polypeptide(L)'
;METNNYLQILRDVKDVAFATVDANGIPHVRIIDIMIVENEKIYFCTSRGKDFHQQLLHNNHVAITGMNKNYQMVRVSGQAQRLENNAYWIDRIFEENPSMNDVYPGKSRYILDAFVIEEGEGEFFDLSVSPINRYSFSLNKKPITLKGFAISDACIGCGKCMRNCPQQCIVEGKPYEIIQEHCLHCGLCDENCPVKAIQRRKTI
;
A
#
# COMPACT_ATOMS: atom_id res chain seq x y z
N MET A 1 2.51 6.69 -14.23
CA MET A 1 1.57 5.89 -15.07
C MET A 1 1.21 4.57 -14.39
N GLU A 2 2.17 3.74 -13.97
CA GLU A 2 1.86 2.49 -13.26
C GLU A 2 1.29 2.70 -11.84
N THR A 3 1.81 3.67 -11.07
CA THR A 3 1.30 4.00 -9.74
C THR A 3 -0.20 4.26 -9.74
N ASN A 4 -0.68 5.10 -10.67
CA ASN A 4 -2.10 5.44 -10.73
C ASN A 4 -2.98 4.21 -11.03
N ASN A 5 -2.49 3.24 -11.81
CA ASN A 5 -3.21 1.99 -12.06
C ASN A 5 -3.36 1.16 -10.78
N TYR A 6 -2.32 1.09 -9.94
CA TYR A 6 -2.43 0.40 -8.65
C TYR A 6 -3.37 1.13 -7.68
N LEU A 7 -3.32 2.45 -7.62
CA LEU A 7 -4.25 3.21 -6.80
C LEU A 7 -5.70 3.06 -7.30
N GLN A 8 -5.90 2.93 -8.61
CA GLN A 8 -7.21 2.69 -9.19
C GLN A 8 -7.81 1.37 -8.70
N ILE A 9 -7.01 0.32 -8.44
CA ILE A 9 -7.53 -0.92 -7.83
C ILE A 9 -8.17 -0.63 -6.47
N LEU A 10 -7.59 0.25 -5.65
CA LEU A 10 -8.19 0.64 -4.37
C LEU A 10 -9.49 1.42 -4.56
N ARG A 11 -9.57 2.28 -5.58
CA ARG A 11 -10.80 3.00 -5.94
C ARG A 11 -11.89 2.05 -6.44
N ASP A 12 -11.54 1.05 -7.22
CA ASP A 12 -12.48 0.06 -7.77
C ASP A 12 -12.99 -0.90 -6.68
N VAL A 13 -12.13 -1.28 -5.73
CA VAL A 13 -12.54 -1.96 -4.50
C VAL A 13 -13.44 -1.07 -3.65
N LYS A 14 -13.16 0.24 -3.65
CA LYS A 14 -13.82 1.32 -2.91
C LYS A 14 -13.64 1.18 -1.39
N ASP A 15 -14.15 0.11 -0.80
CA ASP A 15 -14.18 -0.14 0.63
C ASP A 15 -12.86 -0.79 1.09
N VAL A 16 -11.92 0.01 1.58
CA VAL A 16 -10.58 -0.47 1.96
C VAL A 16 -10.35 -0.44 3.47
N ALA A 17 -9.51 -1.34 3.97
CA ALA A 17 -9.10 -1.31 5.37
C ALA A 17 -8.08 -0.18 5.57
N PHE A 18 -8.35 0.66 6.56
CA PHE A 18 -7.64 1.91 6.80
C PHE A 18 -7.14 1.95 8.26
N ALA A 19 -5.83 1.92 8.43
CA ALA A 19 -5.16 1.92 9.71
C ALA A 19 -4.65 3.32 10.08
N THR A 20 -4.82 3.66 11.36
CA THR A 20 -4.35 4.89 12.01
C THR A 20 -3.82 4.54 13.40
N VAL A 21 -3.20 5.51 14.06
CA VAL A 21 -2.71 5.38 15.43
C VAL A 21 -3.33 6.51 16.26
N ASP A 22 -3.80 6.20 17.46
CA ASP A 22 -4.32 7.21 18.38
C ASP A 22 -3.22 7.92 19.19
N ALA A 23 -3.63 8.84 20.06
CA ALA A 23 -2.71 9.61 20.88
C ALA A 23 -1.93 8.79 21.92
N ASN A 24 -2.37 7.57 22.22
CA ASN A 24 -1.68 6.65 23.12
C ASN A 24 -0.77 5.67 22.35
N GLY A 25 -0.64 5.82 21.02
CA GLY A 25 0.12 4.90 20.20
C GLY A 25 -0.60 3.59 19.86
N ILE A 26 -1.91 3.49 20.16
CA ILE A 26 -2.68 2.27 19.90
C ILE A 26 -3.11 2.25 18.43
N PRO A 27 -2.87 1.15 17.68
CA PRO A 27 -3.31 1.02 16.30
C PRO A 27 -4.81 0.76 16.23
N HIS A 28 -5.47 1.39 15.26
CA HIS A 28 -6.89 1.19 14.96
C HIS A 28 -7.06 0.90 13.48
N VAL A 29 -8.08 0.09 13.14
CA VAL A 29 -8.44 -0.22 11.75
C VAL A 29 -9.95 -0.16 11.55
N ARG A 30 -10.39 0.32 10.39
CA ARG A 30 -11.79 0.33 9.94
C ARG A 30 -11.86 0.36 8.42
N ILE A 31 -13.06 0.13 7.88
CA ILE A 31 -13.33 0.30 6.45
C ILE A 31 -13.60 1.77 6.14
N ILE A 32 -12.93 2.30 5.12
CA ILE A 32 -13.10 3.66 4.60
C ILE A 32 -13.17 3.61 3.07
N ASP A 33 -14.14 4.29 2.49
CA ASP A 33 -14.27 4.44 1.05
C ASP A 33 -13.13 5.30 0.49
N ILE A 34 -12.45 4.80 -0.54
CA ILE A 34 -11.62 5.61 -1.43
C ILE A 34 -12.55 6.40 -2.35
N MET A 35 -12.63 7.71 -2.12
CA MET A 35 -13.60 8.59 -2.79
C MET A 35 -13.15 8.99 -4.19
N ILE A 36 -11.86 9.34 -4.34
CA ILE A 36 -11.27 9.76 -5.61
C ILE A 36 -9.82 9.25 -5.65
N VAL A 37 -9.37 8.83 -6.83
CA VAL A 37 -7.96 8.62 -7.15
C VAL A 37 -7.65 9.44 -8.40
N GLU A 38 -6.67 10.32 -8.30
CA GLU A 38 -6.18 11.10 -9.44
C GLU A 38 -4.76 11.60 -9.17
N ASN A 39 -3.98 11.81 -10.24
CA ASN A 39 -2.64 12.40 -10.13
C ASN A 39 -1.76 11.71 -9.09
N GLU A 40 -1.87 10.38 -8.96
CA GLU A 40 -1.15 9.56 -7.97
C GLU A 40 -1.49 9.92 -6.50
N LYS A 41 -2.67 10.49 -6.26
CA LYS A 41 -3.20 10.86 -4.94
C LYS A 41 -4.47 10.07 -4.62
N ILE A 42 -4.70 9.86 -3.34
CA ILE A 42 -5.91 9.22 -2.80
C ILE A 42 -6.68 10.23 -1.97
N TYR A 43 -7.96 10.40 -2.26
CA TYR A 43 -8.84 11.28 -1.49
C TYR A 43 -9.93 10.48 -0.79
N PHE A 44 -10.21 10.89 0.44
CA PHE A 44 -11.27 10.33 1.26
C PHE A 44 -11.85 11.41 2.16
N CYS A 45 -12.92 11.11 2.89
CA CYS A 45 -13.47 12.03 3.87
C CYS A 45 -13.98 11.32 5.11
N THR A 46 -14.11 12.05 6.21
CA THR A 46 -14.70 11.54 7.44
C THR A 46 -15.35 12.67 8.23
N SER A 47 -16.36 12.35 9.03
CA SER A 47 -17.05 13.34 9.85
C SER A 47 -16.20 13.75 11.06
N ARG A 48 -16.25 15.04 11.42
CA ARG A 48 -15.44 15.63 12.50
C ARG A 48 -15.64 15.00 13.89
N GLY A 49 -16.78 14.35 14.11
CA GLY A 49 -17.10 13.70 15.38
C GLY A 49 -16.54 12.29 15.56
N LYS A 50 -15.90 11.70 14.54
CA LYS A 50 -15.37 10.32 14.63
C LYS A 50 -13.97 10.29 15.24
N ASP A 51 -13.67 9.24 15.99
CA ASP A 51 -12.30 8.96 16.46
C ASP A 51 -11.29 8.91 15.32
N PHE A 52 -11.68 8.36 14.17
CA PHE A 52 -10.84 8.35 12.97
C PHE A 52 -10.40 9.76 12.54
N HIS A 53 -11.28 10.76 12.62
CA HIS A 53 -10.93 12.15 12.32
C HIS A 53 -9.92 12.70 13.32
N GLN A 54 -10.15 12.50 14.62
CA GLN A 54 -9.24 12.94 15.67
C GLN A 54 -7.86 12.28 15.57
N GLN A 55 -7.83 10.99 15.23
CA GLN A 55 -6.59 10.23 15.01
C GLN A 55 -5.79 10.83 13.85
N LEU A 56 -6.42 11.14 12.72
CA LEU A 56 -5.75 11.76 11.56
C LEU A 56 -5.17 13.14 11.88
N LEU A 57 -5.86 13.95 12.69
CA LEU A 57 -5.37 15.26 13.11
C LEU A 57 -4.23 15.17 14.12
N HIS A 58 -4.23 14.15 14.97
CA HIS A 58 -3.19 13.94 15.98
C HIS A 58 -1.93 13.31 15.37
N ASN A 59 -2.10 12.22 14.62
CA ASN A 59 -1.04 11.51 13.92
C ASN A 59 -1.52 11.20 12.50
N ASN A 60 -0.94 11.90 11.54
CA ASN A 60 -1.32 11.80 10.15
C ASN A 60 -0.78 10.56 9.42
N HIS A 61 0.00 9.69 10.08
CA HIS A 61 0.49 8.46 9.47
C HIS A 61 -0.63 7.44 9.30
N VAL A 62 -0.75 6.91 8.09
CA VAL A 62 -1.80 5.98 7.71
C VAL A 62 -1.23 4.81 6.92
N ALA A 63 -1.89 3.66 7.05
CA ALA A 63 -1.66 2.51 6.19
C ALA A 63 -2.98 1.97 5.67
N ILE A 64 -3.08 1.75 4.37
CA ILE A 64 -4.30 1.27 3.71
C ILE A 64 -4.02 -0.05 3.01
N THR A 65 -5.02 -0.93 2.95
CA THR A 65 -4.95 -2.15 2.17
C THR A 65 -6.31 -2.50 1.58
N GLY A 66 -6.31 -2.91 0.32
CA GLY A 66 -7.49 -3.41 -0.39
C GLY A 66 -7.12 -4.61 -1.26
N MET A 67 -8.10 -5.46 -1.53
CA MET A 67 -7.96 -6.61 -2.42
C MET A 67 -9.18 -6.72 -3.32
N ASN A 68 -8.97 -6.87 -4.62
CA ASN A 68 -10.06 -7.10 -5.57
C ASN A 68 -10.39 -8.60 -5.70
N LYS A 69 -11.42 -8.92 -6.49
CA LYS A 69 -11.88 -10.31 -6.72
C LYS A 69 -10.86 -11.18 -7.47
N ASN A 70 -9.86 -10.57 -8.11
CA ASN A 70 -8.79 -11.25 -8.83
C ASN A 70 -7.56 -11.49 -7.95
N TYR A 71 -7.68 -11.42 -6.62
CA TYR A 71 -6.57 -11.59 -5.67
C TYR A 71 -5.41 -10.60 -5.88
N GLN A 72 -5.70 -9.45 -6.48
CA GLN A 72 -4.76 -8.35 -6.57
C GLN A 72 -4.91 -7.46 -5.35
N MET A 73 -3.82 -7.30 -4.63
CA MET A 73 -3.74 -6.55 -3.39
C MET A 73 -2.91 -5.30 -3.62
N VAL A 74 -3.38 -4.19 -3.08
CA VAL A 74 -2.63 -2.94 -3.01
C VAL A 74 -2.56 -2.49 -1.58
N ARG A 75 -1.35 -2.16 -1.14
CA ARG A 75 -1.06 -1.55 0.15
C ARG A 75 -0.40 -0.20 -0.07
N VAL A 76 -0.78 0.80 0.71
CA VAL A 76 -0.10 2.10 0.71
C VAL A 76 0.18 2.50 2.16
N SER A 77 1.35 3.05 2.42
CA SER A 77 1.72 3.69 3.69
C SER A 77 2.14 5.11 3.40
N GLY A 78 1.53 6.08 4.07
CA GLY A 78 1.71 7.49 3.75
C GLY A 78 1.22 8.41 4.86
N GLN A 79 1.08 9.68 4.53
CA GLN A 79 0.52 10.69 5.43
C GLN A 79 -0.76 11.28 4.86
N ALA A 80 -1.80 11.35 5.68
CA ALA A 80 -3.08 11.94 5.33
C ALA A 80 -3.14 13.41 5.77
N GLN A 81 -3.35 14.31 4.82
CA GLN A 81 -3.44 15.75 5.07
C GLN A 81 -4.88 16.21 4.90
N ARG A 82 -5.37 17.04 5.81
CA ARG A 82 -6.68 17.68 5.66
C ARG A 82 -6.60 18.76 4.57
N LEU A 83 -7.58 18.80 3.68
CA LEU A 83 -7.63 19.78 2.59
C LEU A 83 -8.17 21.14 3.09
N GLU A 84 -7.56 22.24 2.63
CA GLU A 84 -7.92 23.61 3.07
C GLU A 84 -9.26 24.09 2.49
N ASN A 85 -9.50 23.88 1.18
CA ASN A 85 -10.75 24.26 0.52
C ASN A 85 -11.82 23.16 0.69
N ASN A 86 -12.21 22.90 1.95
CA ASN A 86 -13.02 21.73 2.31
C ASN A 86 -14.37 21.69 1.58
N ALA A 87 -15.08 22.83 1.45
CA ALA A 87 -16.39 22.86 0.78
C ALA A 87 -16.29 22.38 -0.67
N TYR A 88 -15.32 22.90 -1.43
CA TYR A 88 -15.05 22.47 -2.81
C TYR A 88 -14.80 20.95 -2.88
N TRP A 89 -13.93 20.43 -2.01
CA TRP A 89 -13.59 19.01 -2.05
C TRP A 89 -14.75 18.10 -1.62
N ILE A 90 -15.55 18.51 -0.65
CA ILE A 90 -16.75 17.76 -0.26
C ILE A 90 -17.78 17.75 -1.39
N ASP A 91 -18.00 18.88 -2.06
CA ASP A 91 -18.91 18.95 -3.19
C ASP A 91 -18.44 18.02 -4.32
N ARG A 92 -17.15 18.09 -4.67
CA ARG A 92 -16.53 17.20 -5.67
C ARG A 92 -16.62 15.72 -5.30
N ILE A 93 -16.36 15.36 -4.03
CA ILE A 93 -16.48 13.97 -3.55
C ILE A 93 -17.91 13.46 -3.76
N PHE A 94 -18.92 14.29 -3.52
CA PHE A 94 -20.33 13.93 -3.67
C PHE A 94 -20.77 13.84 -5.15
N GLU A 95 -20.19 14.66 -6.03
CA GLU A 95 -20.37 14.55 -7.48
C GLU A 95 -19.84 13.20 -8.00
N GLU A 96 -18.67 12.77 -7.53
CA GLU A 96 -18.03 11.49 -7.91
C GLU A 96 -18.62 10.27 -7.18
N ASN A 97 -19.36 10.49 -6.09
CA ASN A 97 -19.95 9.44 -5.26
C ASN A 97 -21.42 9.73 -4.93
N PRO A 98 -22.34 9.70 -5.92
CA PRO A 98 -23.72 10.16 -5.73
C PRO A 98 -24.49 9.41 -4.63
N SER A 99 -24.15 8.16 -4.34
CA SER A 99 -24.77 7.37 -3.26
C SER A 99 -24.60 7.99 -1.87
N MET A 100 -23.63 8.88 -1.68
CA MET A 100 -23.42 9.56 -0.40
C MET A 100 -24.53 10.59 -0.09
N ASN A 101 -25.28 11.05 -1.09
CA ASN A 101 -26.38 12.00 -0.88
C ASN A 101 -27.47 11.43 0.03
N ASP A 102 -27.68 10.12 0.01
CA ASP A 102 -28.66 9.44 0.87
C ASP A 102 -28.16 9.34 2.32
N VAL A 103 -26.85 9.20 2.51
CA VAL A 103 -26.21 9.13 3.84
C VAL A 103 -26.13 10.51 4.49
N TYR A 104 -25.87 11.54 3.69
CA TYR A 104 -25.74 12.93 4.13
C TYR A 104 -26.72 13.85 3.38
N PRO A 105 -28.01 13.83 3.75
CA PRO A 105 -29.02 14.63 3.07
C PRO A 105 -28.82 16.14 3.25
N GLY A 106 -29.23 16.91 2.24
CA GLY A 106 -29.18 18.37 2.25
C GLY A 106 -27.76 18.92 2.43
N LYS A 107 -27.60 19.79 3.44
CA LYS A 107 -26.30 20.41 3.79
C LYS A 107 -25.52 19.64 4.86
N SER A 108 -26.00 18.48 5.30
CA SER A 108 -25.32 17.71 6.35
C SER A 108 -23.93 17.23 5.92
N ARG A 109 -23.67 17.06 4.61
CA ARG A 109 -22.37 16.69 4.04
C ARG A 109 -21.19 17.55 4.54
N TYR A 110 -21.43 18.81 4.86
CA TYR A 110 -20.39 19.72 5.33
C TYR A 110 -19.91 19.44 6.76
N ILE A 111 -20.46 18.42 7.45
CA ILE A 111 -19.87 17.85 8.67
C ILE A 111 -18.59 17.04 8.40
N LEU A 112 -18.36 16.70 7.13
CA LEU A 112 -17.19 15.97 6.67
C LEU A 112 -16.01 16.93 6.47
N ASP A 113 -14.82 16.45 6.84
CA ASP A 113 -13.56 17.02 6.37
C ASP A 113 -12.98 16.08 5.30
N ALA A 114 -12.49 16.66 4.21
CA ALA A 114 -11.80 15.95 3.14
C ALA A 114 -10.29 15.84 3.43
N PHE A 115 -9.74 14.68 3.11
CA PHE A 115 -8.33 14.35 3.32
C PHE A 115 -7.71 13.80 2.05
N VAL A 116 -6.40 13.96 1.93
CA VAL A 116 -5.60 13.46 0.82
C VAL A 116 -4.35 12.73 1.31
N ILE A 117 -3.99 11.63 0.66
CA ILE A 117 -2.67 11.01 0.75
C ILE A 117 -1.93 11.35 -0.54
N GLU A 118 -0.93 12.22 -0.42
CA GLU A 118 -0.13 12.67 -1.56
C GLU A 118 1.27 12.04 -1.57
N GLU A 119 1.80 11.71 -0.39
CA GLU A 119 3.16 11.20 -0.24
C GLU A 119 3.16 9.89 0.53
N GLY A 120 3.97 8.95 0.06
CA GLY A 120 4.03 7.62 0.63
C GLY A 120 4.74 6.62 -0.27
N GLU A 121 4.68 5.37 0.15
CA GLU A 121 5.09 4.22 -0.66
C GLU A 121 3.95 3.21 -0.70
N GLY A 122 3.90 2.44 -1.77
CA GLY A 122 2.92 1.40 -1.95
C GLY A 122 3.53 0.10 -2.46
N GLU A 123 2.74 -0.96 -2.34
CA GLU A 123 3.08 -2.29 -2.78
C GLU A 123 1.87 -2.91 -3.46
N PHE A 124 2.05 -3.32 -4.70
CA PHE A 124 1.11 -4.17 -5.44
C PHE A 124 1.56 -5.62 -5.31
N PHE A 125 0.59 -6.53 -5.15
CA PHE A 125 0.83 -7.96 -5.07
C PHE A 125 -0.28 -8.73 -5.77
N ASP A 126 0.07 -9.57 -6.74
CA ASP A 126 -0.86 -10.39 -7.54
C ASP A 126 -0.61 -11.87 -7.26
N LEU A 127 -1.57 -12.50 -6.59
CA LEU A 127 -1.56 -13.94 -6.30
C LEU A 127 -2.30 -14.78 -7.33
N SER A 128 -2.92 -14.17 -8.34
CA SER A 128 -3.66 -14.90 -9.37
C SER A 128 -2.78 -15.53 -10.45
N VAL A 129 -1.48 -15.23 -10.43
CA VAL A 129 -0.49 -15.67 -11.40
C VAL A 129 0.66 -16.45 -10.74
N SER A 130 1.34 -17.28 -11.52
CA SER A 130 2.53 -18.03 -11.10
C SER A 130 3.60 -17.91 -12.19
N PRO A 131 4.79 -17.34 -11.90
CA PRO A 131 5.18 -16.75 -10.63
C PRO A 131 4.32 -15.53 -10.26
N ILE A 132 4.20 -15.25 -8.97
CA ILE A 132 3.45 -14.09 -8.45
C ILE A 132 4.04 -12.79 -9.00
N ASN A 133 3.25 -11.72 -9.05
CA ASN A 133 3.77 -10.38 -9.33
C ASN A 133 3.79 -9.52 -8.07
N ARG A 134 4.88 -8.78 -7.85
CA ARG A 134 5.07 -7.87 -6.73
C ARG A 134 5.80 -6.62 -7.20
N TYR A 135 5.23 -5.45 -6.96
CA TYR A 135 5.86 -4.18 -7.31
C TYR A 135 5.79 -3.20 -6.15
N SER A 136 6.90 -2.54 -5.84
CA SER A 136 6.92 -1.39 -4.93
C SER A 136 6.85 -0.11 -5.75
N PHE A 137 6.04 0.84 -5.32
CA PHE A 137 5.84 2.10 -6.02
C PHE A 137 5.86 3.28 -5.05
N SER A 138 6.14 4.46 -5.58
CA SER A 138 6.20 5.72 -4.84
C SER A 138 4.96 6.55 -5.11
N LEU A 139 4.48 7.28 -4.10
CA LEU A 139 3.58 8.42 -4.27
C LEU A 139 4.40 9.71 -4.16
N ASN A 140 4.29 10.58 -5.17
CA ASN A 140 5.01 11.85 -5.27
C ASN A 140 6.54 11.75 -5.09
N LYS A 141 7.16 10.71 -5.69
CA LYS A 141 8.62 10.53 -5.75
C LYS A 141 9.33 10.39 -4.40
N LYS A 142 8.60 10.06 -3.33
CA LYS A 142 9.20 9.65 -2.06
C LYS A 142 10.06 8.39 -2.27
N PRO A 143 11.25 8.28 -1.67
CA PRO A 143 12.06 7.08 -1.75
C PRO A 143 11.28 5.84 -1.26
N ILE A 144 11.34 4.76 -2.04
CA ILE A 144 10.77 3.47 -1.65
C ILE A 144 11.76 2.68 -0.79
N THR A 145 11.24 1.98 0.21
CA THR A 145 12.02 1.02 0.99
C THR A 145 12.10 -0.29 0.24
N LEU A 146 13.31 -0.69 -0.18
CA LEU A 146 13.50 -1.98 -0.84
C LEU A 146 13.36 -3.12 0.17
N LYS A 147 12.33 -3.95 -0.04
CA LYS A 147 12.02 -5.12 0.78
C LYS A 147 12.55 -6.40 0.12
N GLY A 148 12.47 -7.51 0.85
CA GLY A 148 12.82 -8.83 0.35
C GLY A 148 14.24 -9.24 0.69
N PHE A 149 14.88 -9.97 -0.23
CA PHE A 149 16.19 -10.58 -0.02
C PHE A 149 17.13 -10.29 -1.18
N ALA A 150 18.42 -10.20 -0.88
CA ALA A 150 19.51 -10.11 -1.85
C ALA A 150 20.53 -11.20 -1.57
N ILE A 151 21.24 -11.64 -2.61
CA ILE A 151 22.35 -12.59 -2.47
C ILE A 151 23.64 -11.79 -2.55
N SER A 152 24.47 -11.90 -1.53
CA SER A 152 25.76 -11.23 -1.44
C SER A 152 26.87 -12.01 -2.16
N ASP A 153 28.04 -11.37 -2.29
CA ASP A 153 29.24 -11.96 -2.89
C ASP A 153 29.82 -13.16 -2.12
N ALA A 154 29.31 -13.45 -0.92
CA ALA A 154 29.62 -14.69 -0.20
C ALA A 154 29.05 -15.95 -0.86
N CYS A 155 28.25 -15.80 -1.92
CA CYS A 155 27.65 -16.92 -2.64
C CYS A 155 28.69 -17.83 -3.29
N ILE A 156 28.68 -19.11 -2.92
CA ILE A 156 29.57 -20.14 -3.48
C ILE A 156 28.97 -20.86 -4.71
N GLY A 157 27.85 -20.37 -5.26
CA GLY A 157 27.28 -20.91 -6.50
C GLY A 157 26.62 -22.29 -6.41
N CYS A 158 26.28 -22.81 -5.22
CA CYS A 158 25.76 -24.18 -5.04
C CYS A 158 24.33 -24.44 -5.59
N GLY A 159 23.58 -23.39 -5.96
CA GLY A 159 22.24 -23.47 -6.54
C GLY A 159 21.12 -23.95 -5.60
N LYS A 160 21.37 -24.16 -4.30
CA LYS A 160 20.35 -24.63 -3.35
C LYS A 160 19.18 -23.65 -3.20
N CYS A 161 19.47 -22.35 -3.18
CA CYS A 161 18.46 -21.30 -3.11
C CYS A 161 17.52 -21.34 -4.32
N MET A 162 18.07 -21.51 -5.53
CA MET A 162 17.30 -21.64 -6.78
C MET A 162 16.39 -22.87 -6.76
N ARG A 163 16.93 -24.07 -6.48
CA ARG A 163 16.13 -25.31 -6.45
C ARG A 163 14.98 -25.27 -5.45
N ASN A 164 15.18 -24.61 -4.31
CA ASN A 164 14.17 -24.56 -3.25
C ASN A 164 13.20 -23.38 -3.39
N CYS A 165 13.40 -22.45 -4.34
CA CYS A 165 12.53 -21.29 -4.46
C CYS A 165 11.13 -21.71 -4.94
N PRO A 166 10.05 -21.49 -4.17
CA PRO A 166 8.71 -21.93 -4.58
C PRO A 166 8.20 -21.17 -5.81
N GLN A 167 8.72 -19.97 -6.07
CA GLN A 167 8.38 -19.14 -7.23
C GLN A 167 9.35 -19.30 -8.40
N GLN A 168 10.39 -20.13 -8.25
CA GLN A 168 11.46 -20.28 -9.26
C GLN A 168 12.04 -18.93 -9.72
N CYS A 169 12.07 -17.93 -8.82
CA CYS A 169 12.44 -16.55 -9.14
C CYS A 169 13.94 -16.26 -8.90
N ILE A 170 14.78 -17.29 -8.81
CA ILE A 170 16.22 -17.13 -8.58
C ILE A 170 16.94 -17.67 -9.80
N VAL A 171 17.79 -16.86 -10.40
CA VAL A 171 18.52 -17.19 -11.63
C VAL A 171 20.01 -17.34 -11.37
N GLU A 172 20.67 -18.14 -12.20
CA GLU A 172 22.12 -18.34 -12.12
C GLU A 172 22.89 -17.04 -12.39
N GLY A 173 23.95 -16.81 -11.62
CA GLY A 173 24.80 -15.63 -11.70
C GLY A 173 26.01 -15.75 -10.76
N LYS A 174 26.84 -14.70 -10.69
CA LYS A 174 27.97 -14.58 -9.76
C LYS A 174 27.88 -13.25 -8.98
N PRO A 175 27.13 -13.18 -7.86
CA PRO A 175 26.33 -14.24 -7.22
C PRO A 175 25.01 -14.55 -7.97
N TYR A 176 24.30 -15.61 -7.57
CA TYR A 176 22.92 -15.87 -8.03
C TYR A 176 22.05 -14.64 -7.77
N GLU A 177 21.03 -14.42 -8.60
CA GLU A 177 20.18 -13.23 -8.53
C GLU A 177 18.72 -13.59 -8.24
N ILE A 178 18.05 -12.79 -7.41
CA ILE A 178 16.62 -12.96 -7.10
C ILE A 178 15.83 -11.93 -7.91
N ILE A 179 14.98 -12.40 -8.83
CA ILE A 179 13.98 -11.59 -9.53
C ILE A 179 12.94 -11.13 -8.49
N GLN A 180 12.98 -9.85 -8.14
CA GLN A 180 12.25 -9.31 -6.99
C GLN A 180 10.75 -9.26 -7.24
N GLU A 181 10.39 -9.03 -8.50
CA GLU A 181 9.03 -8.96 -9.02
C GLU A 181 8.27 -10.27 -8.78
N HIS A 182 9.00 -11.38 -8.64
CA HIS A 182 8.47 -12.72 -8.44
C HIS A 182 8.76 -13.28 -7.03
N CYS A 183 9.33 -12.47 -6.13
CA CYS A 183 9.73 -12.93 -4.81
C CYS A 183 8.57 -12.84 -3.80
N LEU A 184 8.28 -13.95 -3.11
CA LEU A 184 7.32 -13.98 -2.00
C LEU A 184 7.83 -13.30 -0.72
N HIS A 185 9.12 -12.97 -0.65
CA HIS A 185 9.79 -12.58 0.60
C HIS A 185 9.65 -13.64 1.72
N CYS A 186 9.52 -14.93 1.36
CA CYS A 186 9.31 -16.01 2.33
C CYS A 186 10.57 -16.38 3.14
N GLY A 187 11.76 -16.05 2.66
CA GLY A 187 13.02 -16.32 3.36
C GLY A 187 13.57 -17.75 3.23
N LEU A 188 12.90 -18.64 2.48
CA LEU A 188 13.34 -20.04 2.35
C LEU A 188 14.76 -20.19 1.76
N CYS A 189 15.18 -19.25 0.90
CA CYS A 189 16.54 -19.21 0.37
C CYS A 189 17.60 -18.92 1.46
N ASP A 190 17.27 -18.04 2.42
CA ASP A 190 18.14 -17.66 3.53
C ASP A 190 18.31 -18.79 4.56
N GLU A 191 17.18 -19.39 4.96
CA GLU A 191 17.18 -20.54 5.87
C GLU A 191 18.05 -21.68 5.34
N ASN A 192 18.01 -21.92 4.03
CA ASN A 192 18.70 -23.03 3.39
C ASN A 192 20.13 -22.73 2.94
N CYS A 193 20.58 -21.47 2.94
CA CYS A 193 21.89 -21.10 2.43
C CYS A 193 23.00 -21.62 3.36
N PRO A 194 23.89 -22.54 2.90
CA PRO A 194 24.91 -23.16 3.75
C PRO A 194 25.99 -22.16 4.21
N VAL A 195 26.16 -21.07 3.46
CA VAL A 195 27.18 -20.03 3.71
C VAL A 195 26.56 -18.69 4.15
N LYS A 196 25.25 -18.67 4.43
CA LYS A 196 24.52 -17.45 4.86
C LYS A 196 24.77 -16.23 3.98
N ALA A 197 24.85 -16.44 2.67
CA ALA A 197 25.04 -15.38 1.69
C ALA A 197 23.78 -14.55 1.39
N ILE A 198 22.61 -14.96 1.88
CA ILE A 198 21.35 -14.24 1.67
C ILE A 198 21.19 -13.17 2.75
N GLN A 199 20.86 -11.95 2.35
CA GLN A 199 20.65 -10.82 3.25
C GLN A 199 19.25 -10.26 3.05
N ARG A 200 18.56 -9.97 4.15
CA ARG A 200 17.30 -9.23 4.11
C ARG A 200 17.59 -7.79 3.68
N ARG A 201 16.93 -7.33 2.61
CA ARG A 201 16.97 -5.92 2.20
C ARG A 201 16.30 -5.10 3.30
N LYS A 202 16.85 -3.90 3.58
CA LYS A 202 16.55 -3.09 4.78
C LYS A 202 15.09 -3.22 5.22
N THR A 203 14.90 -3.67 6.46
CA THR A 203 13.61 -3.59 7.17
C THR A 203 13.72 -2.42 8.15
N ILE A 204 12.65 -1.62 8.19
CA ILE A 204 12.43 -0.54 9.16
C ILE A 204 12.51 -1.10 10.58
#